data_AF-A0A535KMS2-F1
#
_entry.id   AF-A0A535KMS2-F1
#
_cell.length_a   1.000
_cell.length_b   1.000
_cell.length_c   1.000
_cell.angle_alpha   90.00
_cell.angle_beta   90.00
_cell.angle_gamma   90.00
#
_symmetry.space_group_name_H-M   'P 1'
#
loop_
_entity.id
_entity.type
_entity.pdbx_description
1 polymer ?
#
loop_
_entity_poly.entity_id
_entity_poly.type
_entity_poly.pdbx_seq_one_letter_code
_entity_poly.pdbx_strand_id
1 'polypeptide(L)'
;MEALHLGPRNESGFARDLRQQPPDRVQARLVDAAREHLPRRGHEVCNHAISLSQLIHGRNAVLEAARAGRVIRVYQAASAGHDPRLEELAKLARVEIVPAEKLDAMAPGVNQGVAAELKPRREWTLKQLLETNPSLLVALDSILDPQNLGAILRSAEVAGSDGAILPEHRSAPLSPAAVKASSGASELLPIAKVAGLPSAIADIKRAGIWCVALDARGEIPAWEFDFTQRVCIVVGGEGAGVHRLVKERCDARVRLPVAGHVASFNASAAAAALLYEVMRQRAIARGPT
;
A
#
# COMPACT_ATOMS: atom_id res chain seq x y z
N MET A 1 28.07 57.85 -10.75
CA MET A 1 29.14 57.09 -10.06
C MET A 1 28.44 56.46 -8.86
N GLU A 2 28.30 55.16 -8.70
CA GLU A 2 29.14 54.03 -9.09
C GLU A 2 28.29 52.74 -9.08
N ALA A 3 28.65 51.79 -9.94
CA ALA A 3 27.97 50.52 -10.13
C ALA A 3 28.42 49.48 -9.10
N LEU A 4 27.48 48.73 -8.51
CA LEU A 4 27.80 47.53 -7.72
C LEU A 4 27.87 46.30 -8.64
N HIS A 5 29.11 45.91 -8.92
CA HIS A 5 29.52 44.70 -9.61
C HIS A 5 29.11 43.44 -8.82
N LEU A 6 28.37 42.53 -9.48
CA LEU A 6 28.20 41.14 -9.05
C LEU A 6 29.44 40.33 -9.50
N GLY A 7 30.25 39.85 -8.55
CA GLY A 7 31.30 38.87 -8.78
C GLY A 7 30.80 37.42 -8.55
N PRO A 8 31.37 36.41 -9.22
CA PRO A 8 30.84 35.05 -9.26
C PRO A 8 31.14 34.31 -7.94
N ARG A 9 30.12 33.70 -7.32
CA ARG A 9 30.33 32.78 -6.18
C ARG A 9 30.81 31.43 -6.69
N ASN A 10 31.92 30.97 -6.12
CA ASN A 10 32.56 29.67 -6.33
C ASN A 10 31.58 28.49 -6.16
N GLU A 11 31.19 27.85 -7.26
CA GLU A 11 30.48 26.55 -7.27
C GLU A 11 31.43 25.33 -7.34
N SER A 12 32.75 25.50 -7.22
CA SER A 12 33.71 24.47 -7.63
C SER A 12 34.22 23.49 -6.56
N GLY A 13 33.76 23.59 -5.30
CA GLY A 13 34.17 22.68 -4.22
C GLY A 13 33.19 21.53 -3.94
N PHE A 14 31.91 21.85 -3.79
CA PHE A 14 30.90 20.92 -3.27
C PHE A 14 30.55 19.78 -4.24
N ALA A 15 30.48 20.10 -5.55
CA ALA A 15 30.13 19.14 -6.60
C ALA A 15 31.27 18.16 -6.96
N ARG A 16 32.49 18.39 -6.45
CA ARG A 16 33.65 17.52 -6.69
C ARG A 16 33.81 16.47 -5.58
N ASP A 17 33.41 16.81 -4.36
CA ASP A 17 33.55 15.95 -3.17
C ASP A 17 32.48 14.84 -3.09
N LEU A 18 31.31 15.06 -3.69
CA LEU A 18 30.20 14.08 -3.74
C LEU A 18 30.44 12.90 -4.69
N ARG A 19 31.41 13.00 -5.61
CA ARG A 19 31.68 11.95 -6.63
C ARG A 19 32.60 10.82 -6.16
N GLN A 20 33.18 10.92 -4.96
CA GLN A 20 34.16 9.95 -4.45
C GLN A 20 33.68 9.18 -3.21
N GLN A 21 32.41 9.29 -2.83
CA GLN A 21 31.89 8.69 -1.59
C GLN A 21 30.85 7.57 -1.86
N PRO A 22 30.79 6.55 -0.99
CA PRO A 22 29.80 5.48 -1.12
C PRO A 22 28.36 6.01 -0.91
N PRO A 23 27.36 5.39 -1.58
CA PRO A 23 26.03 5.96 -1.79
C PRO A 23 25.20 6.16 -0.51
N ASP A 24 25.51 5.42 0.56
CA ASP A 24 24.92 5.56 1.90
C ASP A 24 25.26 6.90 2.57
N ARG A 25 26.44 7.48 2.29
CA ARG A 25 26.88 8.76 2.87
C ARG A 25 26.40 9.99 2.10
N VAL A 26 26.07 9.83 0.82
CA VAL A 26 25.48 10.90 -0.01
C VAL A 26 24.04 11.20 0.43
N GLN A 27 23.27 10.15 0.74
CA GLN A 27 21.90 10.27 1.24
C GLN A 27 21.85 11.00 2.60
N ALA A 28 22.77 10.69 3.51
CA ALA A 28 22.85 11.34 4.82
C ALA A 28 23.20 12.84 4.72
N ARG A 29 24.16 13.20 3.86
CA ARG A 29 24.58 14.60 3.68
C ARG A 29 23.54 15.48 2.98
N LEU A 30 22.72 14.91 2.08
CA LEU A 30 21.60 15.64 1.46
C LEU A 30 20.48 15.93 2.46
N VAL A 31 20.22 15.00 3.39
CA VAL A 31 19.26 15.19 4.49
C VAL A 31 19.75 16.27 5.46
N ASP A 32 21.05 16.32 5.75
CA ASP A 32 21.64 17.33 6.64
C ASP A 32 21.72 18.72 5.98
N ALA A 33 22.04 18.81 4.69
CA ALA A 33 22.04 20.09 3.95
C ALA A 33 20.63 20.71 3.83
N ALA A 34 19.59 19.87 3.75
CA ALA A 34 18.19 20.31 3.76
C ALA A 34 17.74 20.84 5.14
N ARG A 35 18.37 20.39 6.24
CA ARG A 35 18.09 20.86 7.61
C ARG A 35 18.69 22.23 7.92
N GLU A 36 19.80 22.60 7.27
CA GLU A 36 20.48 23.87 7.52
C GLU A 36 19.77 25.10 6.91
N HIS A 37 18.83 24.92 5.97
CA HIS A 37 18.18 26.02 5.25
C HIS A 37 16.72 26.33 5.66
N LEU A 38 16.22 25.72 6.74
CA LEU A 38 14.87 25.99 7.25
C LEU A 38 14.87 27.16 8.26
N PRO A 39 14.03 28.20 8.08
CA PRO A 39 13.99 29.35 8.98
C PRO A 39 13.44 28.93 10.36
N ARG A 40 14.17 29.30 11.42
CA ARG A 40 13.74 29.12 12.81
C ARG A 40 12.77 30.23 13.20
N ARG A 41 11.46 29.94 13.30
CA ARG A 41 10.52 30.57 14.26
C ARG A 41 9.19 29.81 14.29
N GLY A 42 8.65 29.65 15.50
CA GLY A 42 7.66 28.64 15.83
C GLY A 42 6.20 29.01 15.57
N HIS A 43 5.43 27.99 15.19
CA HIS A 43 4.26 27.46 15.88
C HIS A 43 3.81 26.20 15.12
N GLU A 44 3.29 25.24 15.88
CA GLU A 44 2.90 23.89 15.48
C GLU A 44 1.91 23.88 14.29
N VAL A 45 2.38 23.48 13.10
CA VAL A 45 1.50 23.08 11.99
C VAL A 45 2.13 21.89 11.26
N CYS A 46 1.37 20.80 11.21
CA CYS A 46 1.50 19.58 10.43
C CYS A 46 2.71 19.47 9.46
N ASN A 47 3.70 18.67 9.85
CA ASN A 47 4.68 18.10 8.92
C ASN A 47 4.01 17.05 8.03
N HIS A 48 3.30 17.50 6.99
CA HIS A 48 3.04 16.69 5.80
C HIS A 48 4.35 16.64 5.02
N ALA A 49 5.16 15.60 5.26
CA ALA A 49 6.33 15.34 4.46
C ALA A 49 5.90 15.06 3.01
N ILE A 50 6.29 15.98 2.13
CA ILE A 50 6.02 15.96 0.69
C ILE A 50 6.74 14.76 0.05
N SER A 51 5.95 13.99 -0.70
CA SER A 51 6.25 12.85 -1.59
C SER A 51 7.69 12.70 -2.11
N LEU A 52 8.33 11.57 -1.77
CA LEU A 52 9.35 10.95 -2.63
C LEU A 52 8.61 10.17 -3.73
N SER A 53 8.70 10.64 -4.98
CA SER A 53 8.16 9.94 -6.14
C SER A 53 8.75 8.53 -6.24
N GLN A 54 7.90 7.49 -6.18
CA GLN A 54 8.36 6.11 -6.36
C GLN A 54 8.66 5.85 -7.85
N LEU A 55 9.88 5.41 -8.15
CA LEU A 55 10.31 4.99 -9.48
C LEU A 55 10.18 3.47 -9.61
N ILE A 56 9.57 3.01 -10.71
CA ILE A 56 9.54 1.61 -11.12
C ILE A 56 10.18 1.47 -12.51
N HIS A 57 10.70 0.29 -12.84
CA HIS A 57 11.35 0.04 -14.13
C HIS A 57 10.99 -1.32 -14.71
N GLY A 58 11.21 -1.49 -16.02
CA GLY A 58 10.84 -2.69 -16.78
C GLY A 58 9.48 -2.56 -17.45
N ARG A 59 9.36 -3.09 -18.68
CA ARG A 59 8.21 -2.86 -19.57
C ARG A 59 6.88 -3.29 -18.97
N ASN A 60 6.85 -4.48 -18.36
CA ASN A 60 5.62 -5.01 -17.76
C ASN A 60 5.20 -4.20 -16.53
N ALA A 61 6.12 -3.92 -15.60
CA ALA A 61 5.80 -3.19 -14.38
C ALA A 61 5.28 -1.77 -14.70
N VAL A 62 5.94 -1.09 -15.65
CA VAL A 62 5.56 0.24 -16.10
C VAL A 62 4.22 0.24 -16.83
N LEU A 63 4.01 -0.68 -17.78
CA LEU A 63 2.74 -0.81 -18.51
C LEU A 63 1.57 -1.06 -17.55
N GLU A 64 1.76 -1.97 -16.62
CA GLU A 64 0.75 -2.34 -15.67
C GLU A 64 0.42 -1.19 -14.70
N ALA A 65 1.42 -0.42 -14.25
CA ALA A 65 1.17 0.80 -13.47
C ALA A 65 0.46 1.90 -14.29
N ALA A 66 0.76 2.00 -15.59
CA ALA A 66 0.09 2.94 -16.49
C ALA A 66 -1.38 2.55 -16.70
N ARG A 67 -1.68 1.26 -16.89
CA ARG A 67 -3.05 0.72 -16.94
C ARG A 67 -3.82 1.00 -15.65
N ALA A 68 -3.13 1.02 -14.51
CA ALA A 68 -3.69 1.38 -13.21
C ALA A 68 -3.81 2.91 -12.98
N GLY A 69 -3.50 3.77 -13.97
CA GLY A 69 -3.58 5.23 -13.85
C GLY A 69 -2.61 5.83 -12.83
N ARG A 70 -1.58 5.08 -12.44
CA ARG A 70 -0.64 5.44 -11.37
C ARG A 70 0.60 6.15 -11.85
N VAL A 71 0.80 6.29 -13.15
CA VAL A 71 2.01 6.91 -13.70
C VAL A 71 1.83 8.42 -13.80
N ILE A 72 2.77 9.18 -13.24
CA ILE A 72 2.93 10.63 -13.47
C ILE A 72 3.64 10.82 -14.81
N ARG A 73 4.72 10.08 -15.04
CA ARG A 73 5.59 10.21 -16.21
C ARG A 73 6.29 8.89 -16.54
N VAL A 74 6.38 8.56 -17.82
CA VAL A 74 7.18 7.44 -18.31
C VAL A 74 8.47 7.98 -18.94
N TYR A 75 9.61 7.37 -18.63
CA TYR A 75 10.89 7.61 -19.27
C TYR A 75 11.22 6.40 -20.14
N GLN A 76 11.46 6.61 -21.43
CA GLN A 76 11.81 5.55 -22.38
C GLN A 76 13.17 5.86 -23.00
N ALA A 77 14.07 4.89 -23.02
CA ALA A 77 15.34 5.01 -23.71
C ALA A 77 15.12 5.10 -25.22
N ALA A 78 15.83 6.00 -25.92
CA ALA A 78 15.79 6.07 -27.37
C ALA A 78 16.17 4.73 -28.06
N SER A 79 16.96 3.90 -27.38
CA SER A 79 17.40 2.57 -27.81
C SER A 79 16.42 1.43 -27.47
N ALA A 80 15.25 1.71 -26.88
CA ALA A 80 14.32 0.67 -26.40
C ALA A 80 13.74 -0.24 -27.51
N GLY A 81 13.89 0.14 -28.78
CA GLY A 81 13.42 -0.64 -29.92
C GLY A 81 11.89 -0.69 -30.03
N HIS A 82 11.39 -1.55 -30.92
CA HIS A 82 9.95 -1.76 -31.11
C HIS A 82 9.43 -2.86 -30.18
N ASP A 83 8.40 -2.56 -29.39
CA ASP A 83 7.70 -3.50 -28.52
C ASP A 83 6.24 -3.04 -28.38
N PRO A 84 5.24 -3.91 -28.62
CA PRO A 84 3.83 -3.56 -28.49
C PRO A 84 3.45 -2.96 -27.14
N ARG A 85 4.17 -3.32 -26.06
CA ARG A 85 3.95 -2.76 -24.72
C ARG A 85 4.36 -1.29 -24.62
N LEU A 86 5.39 -0.87 -25.37
CA LEU A 86 5.81 0.53 -25.43
C LEU A 86 4.80 1.38 -26.22
N GLU A 87 4.22 0.82 -27.28
CA GLU A 87 3.14 1.46 -28.03
C GLU A 87 1.87 1.63 -27.18
N GLU A 88 1.53 0.62 -26.40
CA GLU A 88 0.42 0.72 -25.45
C GLU A 88 0.72 1.74 -24.34
N LEU A 89 1.94 1.76 -23.82
CA LEU A 89 2.37 2.75 -22.83
C LEU A 89 2.22 4.19 -23.34
N ALA A 90 2.58 4.44 -24.60
CA ALA A 90 2.42 5.76 -25.24
C ALA A 90 0.96 6.20 -25.37
N LYS A 91 -0.01 5.28 -25.33
CA LYS A 91 -1.45 5.57 -25.31
C LYS A 91 -1.97 5.85 -23.90
N LEU A 92 -1.33 5.30 -22.87
CA LEU A 92 -1.79 5.35 -21.48
C LEU A 92 -1.15 6.47 -20.65
N ALA A 93 0.05 6.94 -21.02
CA ALA A 93 0.79 7.93 -20.26
C ALA A 93 1.67 8.81 -21.16
N ARG A 94 2.09 9.97 -20.64
CA ARG A 94 3.08 10.83 -21.29
C ARG A 94 4.46 10.17 -21.21
N VAL A 95 5.01 9.83 -22.38
CA VAL A 95 6.36 9.25 -22.52
C VAL A 95 7.36 10.34 -22.86
N GLU A 96 8.44 10.42 -22.09
CA GLU A 96 9.63 11.24 -22.33
C GLU A 96 10.75 10.34 -22.84
N ILE A 97 11.26 10.63 -24.04
CA ILE A 97 12.42 9.92 -24.57
C ILE A 97 13.69 10.49 -23.92
N VAL A 98 14.49 9.61 -23.33
CA VAL A 98 15.74 9.96 -22.63
C VAL A 98 16.92 9.16 -23.15
N PRO A 99 18.17 9.65 -22.99
CA PRO A 99 19.37 8.83 -23.21
C PRO A 99 19.38 7.62 -22.28
N ALA A 100 19.95 6.50 -22.73
CA ALA A 100 20.00 5.26 -21.95
C ALA A 100 20.74 5.47 -20.62
N GLU A 101 21.80 6.29 -20.64
CA GLU A 101 22.61 6.62 -19.48
C GLU A 101 21.81 7.37 -18.40
N LYS A 102 20.87 8.24 -18.83
CA LYS A 102 19.95 8.92 -17.92
C LYS A 102 18.98 7.92 -17.29
N LEU A 103 18.48 6.97 -18.06
CA LEU A 103 17.59 5.94 -17.55
C LEU A 103 18.30 4.99 -16.57
N ASP A 104 19.52 4.57 -16.88
CA ASP A 104 20.35 3.72 -16.02
C ASP A 104 20.72 4.42 -14.71
N ALA A 105 20.96 5.74 -14.75
CA ALA A 105 21.19 6.54 -13.55
C ALA A 105 19.93 6.67 -12.67
N MET A 106 18.74 6.77 -13.28
CA MET A 106 17.46 6.90 -12.57
C MET A 106 16.93 5.57 -12.02
N ALA A 107 17.18 4.48 -12.75
CA ALA A 107 16.71 3.13 -12.44
C ALA A 107 17.83 2.12 -12.72
N PRO A 108 18.83 2.02 -11.81
CA PRO A 108 19.95 1.10 -11.98
C PRO A 108 19.48 -0.35 -11.96
N GLY A 109 19.95 -1.14 -12.93
CA GLY A 109 19.55 -2.55 -13.12
C GLY A 109 18.90 -2.80 -14.48
N VAL A 110 18.21 -3.95 -14.63
CA VAL A 110 17.57 -4.34 -15.90
C VAL A 110 16.26 -3.57 -16.11
N ASN A 111 16.36 -2.31 -16.52
CA ASN A 111 15.21 -1.43 -16.79
C ASN A 111 14.50 -1.72 -18.13
N GLN A 112 15.12 -2.51 -19.02
CA GLN A 112 14.57 -2.85 -20.35
C GLN A 112 14.24 -1.64 -21.23
N GLY A 113 14.93 -0.52 -21.01
CA GLY A 113 14.72 0.74 -21.73
C GLY A 113 13.48 1.52 -21.30
N VAL A 114 12.84 1.20 -20.15
CA VAL A 114 11.73 1.99 -19.64
C VAL A 114 11.67 2.08 -18.11
N ALA A 115 11.30 3.26 -17.60
CA ALA A 115 10.99 3.51 -16.20
C ALA A 115 9.75 4.41 -16.10
N ALA A 116 9.11 4.43 -14.94
CA ALA A 116 8.00 5.33 -14.67
C ALA A 116 8.04 5.90 -13.26
N GLU A 117 7.72 7.18 -13.17
CA GLU A 117 7.45 7.89 -11.95
C GLU A 117 5.98 7.67 -11.56
N LEU A 118 5.72 7.21 -10.34
CA LEU A 118 4.39 6.92 -9.87
C LEU A 118 3.81 8.03 -8.99
N LYS A 119 2.48 8.16 -9.03
CA LYS A 119 1.72 8.95 -8.06
C LYS A 119 2.01 8.41 -6.65
N PRO A 120 2.40 9.28 -5.70
CA PRO A 120 2.58 8.86 -4.32
C PRO A 120 1.25 8.32 -3.79
N ARG A 121 1.28 7.13 -3.18
CA ARG A 121 0.16 6.69 -2.35
C ARG A 121 0.33 7.34 -0.99
N ARG A 122 -0.77 7.78 -0.38
CA ARG A 122 -0.72 8.10 1.05
C ARG A 122 -0.44 6.80 1.79
N GLU A 123 0.73 6.71 2.40
CA GLU A 123 1.05 5.59 3.28
C GLU A 123 0.40 5.85 4.64
N TRP A 124 -0.45 4.92 5.07
CA TRP A 124 -1.02 4.98 6.40
C TRP A 124 -0.17 4.16 7.36
N THR A 125 0.13 4.73 8.52
CA THR A 125 0.57 3.93 9.67
C THR A 125 -0.64 3.35 10.38
N LEU A 126 -0.46 2.23 11.09
CA LEU A 126 -1.52 1.67 11.92
C LEU A 126 -2.04 2.71 12.93
N LYS A 127 -1.14 3.49 13.54
CA LYS A 127 -1.50 4.55 14.49
C LYS A 127 -2.45 5.57 13.87
N GLN A 128 -2.10 6.13 12.70
CA GLN A 128 -2.95 7.09 12.00
C GLN A 128 -4.32 6.51 11.63
N LEU A 129 -4.35 5.22 11.25
CA LEU A 129 -5.60 4.54 10.95
C LEU A 129 -6.46 4.34 12.21
N LEU A 130 -5.87 4.05 13.36
CA LEU A 130 -6.61 3.93 14.62
C LEU A 130 -7.13 5.27 15.16
N GLU A 131 -6.40 6.37 14.89
CA GLU A 131 -6.80 7.74 15.25
C GLU A 131 -8.06 8.21 14.51
N THR A 132 -8.45 7.61 13.38
CA THR A 132 -9.73 7.90 12.71
C THR A 132 -10.94 7.28 13.42
N ASN A 133 -10.72 6.60 14.54
CA ASN A 133 -11.72 5.87 15.31
C ASN A 133 -12.52 4.86 14.46
N PRO A 134 -11.83 3.93 13.76
CA PRO A 134 -12.48 3.04 12.79
C PRO A 134 -13.44 2.09 13.50
N SER A 135 -14.53 1.77 12.81
CA SER A 135 -15.55 0.82 13.24
C SER A 135 -15.33 -0.58 12.66
N LEU A 136 -14.84 -0.66 11.42
CA LEU A 136 -14.57 -1.90 10.71
C LEU A 136 -13.18 -1.82 10.08
N LEU A 137 -12.35 -2.80 10.40
CA LEU A 137 -11.04 -2.98 9.78
C LEU A 137 -10.93 -4.39 9.21
N VAL A 138 -10.04 -4.56 8.24
CA VAL A 138 -9.67 -5.89 7.72
C VAL A 138 -8.15 -6.06 7.78
N ALA A 139 -7.68 -7.07 8.51
CA ALA A 139 -6.28 -7.46 8.57
C ALA A 139 -6.04 -8.72 7.72
N LEU A 140 -5.01 -8.68 6.87
CA LEU A 140 -4.73 -9.72 5.88
C LEU A 140 -3.48 -10.51 6.26
N ASP A 141 -3.68 -11.70 6.81
CA ASP A 141 -2.61 -12.60 7.20
C ASP A 141 -2.22 -13.51 6.04
N SER A 142 -1.05 -13.28 5.46
CA SER A 142 -0.46 -14.22 4.50
C SER A 142 -1.26 -14.38 3.18
N ILE A 143 -1.94 -13.31 2.73
CA ILE A 143 -2.55 -13.27 1.38
C ILE A 143 -1.44 -13.06 0.33
N LEU A 144 -1.03 -14.13 -0.34
CA LEU A 144 0.12 -14.13 -1.26
C LEU A 144 -0.25 -13.90 -2.73
N ASP A 145 -1.50 -14.17 -3.12
CA ASP A 145 -1.97 -13.94 -4.47
C ASP A 145 -2.49 -12.49 -4.65
N PRO A 146 -1.93 -11.70 -5.58
CA PRO A 146 -2.42 -10.36 -5.90
C PRO A 146 -3.91 -10.30 -6.28
N GLN A 147 -4.45 -11.32 -6.95
CA GLN A 147 -5.87 -11.33 -7.34
C GLN A 147 -6.76 -11.42 -6.10
N ASN A 148 -6.48 -12.37 -5.20
CA ASN A 148 -7.16 -12.46 -3.90
C ASN A 148 -7.00 -11.19 -3.07
N LEU A 149 -5.79 -10.61 -2.98
CA LEU A 149 -5.57 -9.36 -2.26
C LEU A 149 -6.48 -8.25 -2.80
N GLY A 150 -6.48 -8.03 -4.11
CA GLY A 150 -7.31 -7.01 -4.73
C GLY A 150 -8.81 -7.25 -4.50
N ALA A 151 -9.27 -8.49 -4.65
CA ALA A 151 -10.66 -8.87 -4.43
C ALA A 151 -11.12 -8.66 -2.98
N ILE A 152 -10.26 -8.94 -1.99
CA ILE A 152 -10.55 -8.68 -0.58
C ILE A 152 -10.63 -7.18 -0.32
N LEU A 153 -9.67 -6.39 -0.81
CA LEU A 153 -9.69 -4.93 -0.64
C LEU A 153 -10.93 -4.30 -1.26
N ARG A 154 -11.35 -4.79 -2.44
CA ARG A 154 -12.61 -4.39 -3.07
C ARG A 154 -13.81 -4.72 -2.20
N SER A 155 -13.89 -5.94 -1.69
CA SER A 155 -15.00 -6.37 -0.84
C SER A 155 -15.05 -5.57 0.46
N ALA A 156 -13.89 -5.27 1.04
CA ALA A 156 -13.76 -4.47 2.26
C ALA A 156 -14.25 -3.04 2.04
N GLU A 157 -13.83 -2.39 0.95
CA GLU A 157 -14.28 -1.03 0.60
C GLU A 157 -15.80 -1.00 0.35
N VAL A 158 -16.32 -1.93 -0.46
CA VAL A 158 -17.76 -2.02 -0.76
C VAL A 158 -18.60 -2.27 0.49
N ALA A 159 -18.09 -3.05 1.44
CA ALA A 159 -18.76 -3.32 2.71
C ALA A 159 -18.61 -2.19 3.76
N GLY A 160 -17.93 -1.08 3.41
CA GLY A 160 -17.75 0.06 4.29
C GLY A 160 -16.67 -0.14 5.35
N SER A 161 -15.61 -0.89 5.06
CA SER A 161 -14.43 -0.96 5.92
C SER A 161 -13.72 0.40 5.96
N ASP A 162 -13.30 0.81 7.14
CA ASP A 162 -12.60 2.07 7.38
C ASP A 162 -11.10 1.99 7.03
N GLY A 163 -10.57 0.77 6.87
CA GLY A 163 -9.21 0.52 6.40
C GLY A 163 -8.82 -0.94 6.34
N ALA A 164 -7.63 -1.20 5.79
CA ALA A 164 -7.02 -2.52 5.73
C ALA A 164 -5.59 -2.52 6.30
N ILE A 165 -5.19 -3.64 6.90
CA ILE A 165 -3.86 -3.85 7.50
C ILE A 165 -3.17 -5.01 6.78
N LEU A 166 -1.97 -4.76 6.27
CA LEU A 166 -1.15 -5.75 5.56
C LEU A 166 0.21 -5.88 6.26
N PRO A 167 0.74 -7.09 6.44
CA PRO A 167 2.12 -7.25 6.89
C PRO A 167 3.11 -6.84 5.77
N GLU A 168 4.25 -6.27 6.15
CA GLU A 168 5.33 -5.91 5.21
C GLU A 168 5.93 -7.13 4.51
N HIS A 169 5.88 -8.28 5.18
CA HIS A 169 6.38 -9.54 4.68
C HIS A 169 5.27 -10.58 4.59
N ARG A 170 5.43 -11.56 3.69
CA ARG A 170 4.42 -12.59 3.43
C ARG A 170 3.07 -11.99 3.03
N SER A 171 3.07 -10.94 2.25
CA SER A 171 1.86 -10.38 1.64
C SER A 171 2.13 -10.13 0.16
N ALA A 172 1.11 -10.32 -0.67
CA ALA A 172 1.15 -9.88 -2.04
C ALA A 172 1.41 -8.36 -2.06
N PRO A 173 2.29 -7.86 -2.93
CA PRO A 173 2.39 -6.43 -3.12
C PRO A 173 1.07 -5.89 -3.68
N LEU A 174 0.80 -4.60 -3.46
CA LEU A 174 -0.19 -3.82 -4.24
C LEU A 174 0.32 -3.61 -5.67
N SER A 175 0.60 -4.71 -6.36
CA SER A 175 0.98 -4.77 -7.75
C SER A 175 -0.19 -4.33 -8.62
N PRO A 176 0.06 -3.97 -9.87
CA PRO A 176 -1.04 -3.62 -10.78
C PRO A 176 -2.10 -4.71 -10.95
N ALA A 177 -1.73 -5.99 -10.83
CA ALA A 177 -2.70 -7.09 -10.83
C ALA A 177 -3.66 -6.97 -9.63
N ALA A 178 -3.14 -6.68 -8.43
CA ALA A 178 -3.97 -6.43 -7.25
C ALA A 178 -4.81 -5.15 -7.40
N VAL A 179 -4.24 -4.08 -7.98
CA VAL A 179 -4.98 -2.83 -8.22
C VAL A 179 -6.13 -3.07 -9.20
N LYS A 180 -5.88 -3.77 -10.30
CA LYS A 180 -6.90 -4.16 -11.28
C LYS A 180 -7.99 -5.02 -10.63
N ALA A 181 -7.61 -6.05 -9.89
CA ALA A 181 -8.56 -6.90 -9.17
C ALA A 181 -9.38 -6.11 -8.14
N SER A 182 -8.79 -5.10 -7.51
CA SER A 182 -9.49 -4.21 -6.57
C SER A 182 -10.49 -3.25 -7.23
N SER A 183 -10.43 -3.08 -8.56
CA SER A 183 -11.30 -2.15 -9.30
C SER A 183 -11.25 -0.72 -8.76
N GLY A 184 -10.08 -0.27 -8.31
CA GLY A 184 -9.86 1.08 -7.75
C GLY A 184 -10.05 1.19 -6.24
N ALA A 185 -10.61 0.20 -5.56
CA ALA A 185 -10.81 0.22 -4.10
C ALA A 185 -9.50 0.41 -3.32
N SER A 186 -8.37 -0.12 -3.83
CA SER A 186 -7.05 0.07 -3.22
C SER A 186 -6.51 1.52 -3.29
N GLU A 187 -7.19 2.44 -3.96
CA GLU A 187 -6.88 3.88 -3.94
C GLU A 187 -7.75 4.66 -2.93
N LEU A 188 -8.92 4.11 -2.56
CA LEU A 188 -9.90 4.74 -1.69
C LEU A 188 -9.76 4.29 -0.24
N LEU A 189 -9.52 3.00 -0.04
CA LEU A 189 -9.41 2.39 1.27
C LEU A 189 -8.04 2.73 1.90
N PRO A 190 -7.99 3.33 3.11
CA PRO A 190 -6.75 3.46 3.87
C PRO A 190 -6.07 2.10 4.09
N ILE A 191 -4.82 1.97 3.64
CA ILE A 191 -4.05 0.72 3.78
C ILE A 191 -2.82 0.98 4.63
N ALA A 192 -2.76 0.33 5.79
CA ALA A 192 -1.62 0.38 6.69
C ALA A 192 -0.73 -0.85 6.55
N LYS A 193 0.59 -0.62 6.42
CA LYS A 193 1.58 -1.70 6.48
C LYS A 193 2.14 -1.83 7.90
N VAL A 194 2.33 -3.08 8.35
CA VAL A 194 2.85 -3.39 9.69
C VAL A 194 3.96 -4.42 9.62
N ALA A 195 4.94 -4.35 10.51
CA ALA A 195 6.01 -5.35 10.60
C ALA A 195 5.47 -6.77 10.87
N GLY A 196 4.34 -6.88 11.59
CA GLY A 196 3.65 -8.14 11.81
C GLY A 196 2.30 -8.00 12.49
N LEU A 197 1.37 -8.87 12.11
CA LEU A 197 0.00 -8.87 12.63
C LEU A 197 -0.12 -9.14 14.15
N PRO A 198 0.68 -10.01 14.80
CA PRO A 198 0.52 -10.24 16.23
C PRO A 198 0.68 -8.98 17.08
N SER A 199 1.64 -8.10 16.73
CA SER A 199 1.81 -6.80 17.40
C SER A 199 0.68 -5.84 17.03
N ALA A 200 0.32 -5.78 15.74
CA ALA A 200 -0.76 -4.92 15.27
C ALA A 200 -2.10 -5.25 15.95
N ILE A 201 -2.41 -6.53 16.16
CA ILE A 201 -3.61 -6.99 16.88
C ILE A 201 -3.62 -6.48 18.32
N ALA A 202 -2.48 -6.49 19.01
CA ALA A 202 -2.38 -5.93 20.35
C ALA A 202 -2.70 -4.42 20.37
N ASP A 203 -2.24 -3.68 19.36
CA ASP A 203 -2.48 -2.24 19.22
C ASP A 203 -3.95 -1.95 18.91
N ILE A 204 -4.55 -2.71 17.98
CA ILE A 204 -5.96 -2.63 17.60
C ILE A 204 -6.86 -2.90 18.81
N LYS A 205 -6.55 -3.93 19.61
CA LYS A 205 -7.28 -4.26 20.84
C LYS A 205 -7.17 -3.17 21.90
N ARG A 206 -5.99 -2.56 22.06
CA ARG A 206 -5.80 -1.40 22.96
C ARG A 206 -6.63 -0.19 22.53
N ALA A 207 -6.97 -0.07 21.24
CA ALA A 207 -7.89 0.95 20.73
C ALA A 207 -9.39 0.59 20.90
N GLY A 208 -9.71 -0.51 21.59
CA GLY A 208 -11.07 -0.95 21.86
C GLY A 208 -11.77 -1.63 20.67
N ILE A 209 -10.99 -2.19 19.75
CA ILE A 209 -11.51 -2.89 18.56
C ILE A 209 -11.28 -4.39 18.74
N TRP A 210 -12.34 -5.18 18.61
CA TRP A 210 -12.27 -6.64 18.70
C TRP A 210 -11.59 -7.24 17.48
N CYS A 211 -10.58 -8.08 17.66
CA CYS A 211 -9.95 -8.81 16.57
C CYS A 211 -10.61 -10.18 16.40
N VAL A 212 -11.21 -10.43 15.23
CA VAL A 212 -11.99 -11.64 14.96
C VAL A 212 -11.35 -12.39 13.79
N ALA A 213 -10.81 -13.58 14.05
CA ALA A 213 -10.22 -14.40 12.99
C ALA A 213 -11.28 -15.21 12.23
N LEU A 214 -11.24 -15.17 10.91
CA LEU A 214 -11.98 -16.07 10.04
C LEU A 214 -11.20 -17.38 9.90
N ASP A 215 -11.71 -18.45 10.52
CA ASP A 215 -11.10 -19.78 10.49
C ASP A 215 -12.19 -20.82 10.20
N ALA A 216 -11.94 -21.74 9.27
CA ALA A 216 -12.85 -22.86 8.99
C ALA A 216 -13.15 -23.71 10.24
N ARG A 217 -12.21 -23.74 11.20
CA ARG A 217 -12.33 -24.42 12.50
C ARG A 217 -12.69 -23.47 13.65
N GLY A 218 -13.16 -22.25 13.37
CA GLY A 218 -13.59 -21.30 14.40
C GLY A 218 -14.76 -21.83 15.23
N GLU A 219 -14.82 -21.47 16.52
CA GLU A 219 -15.84 -21.97 17.45
C GLU A 219 -17.23 -21.38 17.22
N ILE A 220 -17.30 -20.17 16.66
CA ILE A 220 -18.54 -19.40 16.56
C ILE A 220 -18.98 -19.33 15.09
N PRO A 221 -20.20 -19.75 14.72
CA PRO A 221 -20.77 -19.42 13.42
C PRO A 221 -20.80 -17.91 13.21
N ALA A 222 -20.39 -17.42 12.04
CA ALA A 222 -20.29 -15.98 11.79
C ALA A 222 -21.59 -15.20 12.12
N TRP A 223 -22.75 -15.75 11.77
CA TRP A 223 -24.04 -15.11 12.04
C TRP A 223 -24.48 -15.13 13.52
N GLU A 224 -23.74 -15.79 14.41
CA GLU A 224 -23.96 -15.77 15.87
C GLU A 224 -23.03 -14.79 16.58
N PHE A 225 -21.97 -14.32 15.93
CA PHE A 225 -21.08 -13.30 16.49
C PHE A 225 -21.69 -11.90 16.27
N ASP A 226 -21.61 -11.04 17.29
CA ASP A 226 -22.07 -9.65 17.20
C ASP A 226 -21.05 -8.77 16.47
N PHE A 227 -21.32 -8.44 15.21
CA PHE A 227 -20.53 -7.54 14.38
C PHE A 227 -21.03 -6.08 14.40
N THR A 228 -21.98 -5.74 15.27
CA THR A 228 -22.45 -4.36 15.46
C THR A 228 -21.43 -3.51 16.22
N GLN A 229 -20.58 -4.16 17.02
CA GLN A 229 -19.44 -3.55 17.70
C GLN A 229 -18.28 -3.19 16.74
N ARG A 230 -17.26 -2.52 17.29
CA ARG A 230 -16.03 -2.19 16.55
C ARG A 230 -15.18 -3.43 16.37
N VAL A 231 -14.91 -3.82 15.13
CA VAL A 231 -14.24 -5.10 14.81
C VAL A 231 -13.14 -4.93 13.77
N CYS A 232 -12.08 -5.72 13.92
CA CYS A 232 -11.06 -5.98 12.93
C CYS A 232 -11.16 -7.45 12.51
N ILE A 233 -11.59 -7.69 11.28
CA ILE A 233 -11.69 -9.04 10.71
C ILE A 233 -10.31 -9.47 10.24
N VAL A 234 -9.83 -10.62 10.70
CA VAL A 234 -8.54 -11.18 10.28
C VAL A 234 -8.78 -12.31 9.28
N VAL A 235 -8.30 -12.13 8.05
CA VAL A 235 -8.44 -13.09 6.95
C VAL A 235 -7.10 -13.72 6.67
N GLY A 236 -7.07 -15.05 6.61
CA GLY A 236 -5.87 -15.83 6.34
C GLY A 236 -5.66 -16.17 4.86
N GLY A 237 -4.41 -16.49 4.53
CA GLY A 237 -4.00 -17.04 3.24
C GLY A 237 -4.61 -18.41 2.93
N GLU A 238 -4.44 -18.83 1.68
CA GLU A 238 -4.86 -20.15 1.22
C GLU A 238 -4.16 -21.28 1.98
N GLY A 239 -4.82 -22.43 2.11
CA GLY A 239 -4.30 -23.60 2.80
C GLY A 239 -4.47 -23.54 4.32
N ALA A 240 -3.48 -22.99 5.04
CA ALA A 240 -3.46 -23.04 6.51
C ALA A 240 -4.44 -22.07 7.19
N GLY A 241 -5.04 -21.15 6.42
CA GLY A 241 -5.86 -20.06 6.95
C GLY A 241 -5.02 -19.08 7.77
N VAL A 242 -5.62 -18.47 8.79
CA VAL A 242 -4.92 -17.55 9.69
C VAL A 242 -3.85 -18.31 10.48
N HIS A 243 -2.64 -17.76 10.53
CA HIS A 243 -1.51 -18.35 11.25
C HIS A 243 -1.80 -18.49 12.74
N ARG A 244 -1.27 -19.56 13.35
CA ARG A 244 -1.53 -19.93 14.75
C ARG A 244 -1.37 -18.77 15.72
N LEU A 245 -0.23 -18.07 15.69
CA LEU A 245 0.06 -16.98 16.62
C LEU A 245 -0.89 -15.79 16.43
N VAL A 246 -1.34 -15.53 15.20
CA VAL A 246 -2.32 -14.48 14.90
C VAL A 246 -3.68 -14.87 15.50
N LYS A 247 -4.11 -16.13 15.31
CA LYS A 247 -5.35 -16.67 15.90
C LYS A 247 -5.37 -16.61 17.42
N GLU A 248 -4.27 -16.99 18.07
CA GLU A 248 -4.13 -16.97 19.53
C GLU A 248 -4.21 -15.54 20.11
N ARG A 249 -3.97 -14.51 19.30
CA ARG A 249 -4.04 -13.10 19.72
C ARG A 249 -5.41 -12.46 19.48
N CYS A 250 -6.20 -13.01 18.56
CA CYS A 250 -7.58 -12.59 18.30
C CYS A 250 -8.48 -12.88 19.52
N ASP A 251 -9.54 -12.09 19.64
CA ASP A 251 -10.55 -12.22 20.71
C ASP A 251 -11.55 -13.34 20.43
N ALA A 252 -11.82 -13.60 19.16
CA ALA A 252 -12.75 -14.64 18.72
C ALA A 252 -12.28 -15.29 17.41
N ARG A 253 -12.76 -16.52 17.19
CA ARG A 253 -12.62 -17.23 15.91
C ARG A 253 -14.00 -17.58 15.39
N VAL A 254 -14.32 -17.04 14.24
CA VAL A 254 -15.59 -17.29 13.55
C VAL A 254 -15.38 -18.21 12.37
N ARG A 255 -16.37 -19.05 12.09
CA ARG A 255 -16.43 -19.88 10.88
C ARG A 255 -17.61 -19.48 10.02
N LEU A 256 -17.47 -19.60 8.71
CA LEU A 256 -18.60 -19.65 7.80
C LEU A 256 -19.10 -21.10 7.75
N PRO A 257 -20.35 -21.39 8.13
CA PRO A 257 -20.87 -22.75 8.09
C PRO A 257 -20.94 -23.29 6.66
N VAL A 258 -20.55 -24.56 6.50
CA VAL A 258 -20.49 -25.24 5.19
C VAL A 258 -21.46 -26.40 5.20
N ALA A 259 -22.35 -26.46 4.20
CA ALA A 259 -23.33 -27.54 4.05
C ALA A 259 -22.90 -28.60 3.01
N GLY A 260 -21.86 -28.33 2.22
CA GLY A 260 -21.35 -29.21 1.18
C GLY A 260 -20.15 -30.05 1.61
N HIS A 261 -19.63 -30.85 0.68
CA HIS A 261 -18.51 -31.78 0.91
C HIS A 261 -17.11 -31.16 0.71
N VAL A 262 -17.04 -29.93 0.18
CA VAL A 262 -15.77 -29.24 -0.07
C VAL A 262 -15.36 -28.46 1.18
N ALA A 263 -14.18 -28.78 1.71
CA ALA A 263 -13.74 -28.32 3.02
C ALA A 263 -13.17 -26.89 3.06
N SER A 264 -12.97 -26.23 1.91
CA SER A 264 -12.29 -24.93 1.86
C SER A 264 -12.95 -23.97 0.87
N PHE A 265 -13.09 -22.72 1.31
CA PHE A 265 -13.59 -21.61 0.52
C PHE A 265 -12.40 -20.75 0.08
N ASN A 266 -12.47 -20.12 -1.10
CA ASN A 266 -11.46 -19.15 -1.51
C ASN A 266 -11.41 -17.99 -0.48
N ALA A 267 -10.20 -17.55 -0.10
CA ALA A 267 -10.01 -16.54 0.95
C ALA A 267 -10.75 -15.22 0.66
N SER A 268 -10.75 -14.78 -0.60
CA SER A 268 -11.45 -13.56 -1.00
C SER A 268 -12.97 -13.71 -0.95
N ALA A 269 -13.49 -14.86 -1.37
CA ALA A 269 -14.91 -15.16 -1.27
C ALA A 269 -15.36 -15.28 0.20
N ALA A 270 -14.52 -15.86 1.06
CA ALA A 270 -14.81 -16.02 2.49
C ALA A 270 -14.82 -14.66 3.19
N ALA A 271 -13.84 -13.80 2.88
CA ALA A 271 -13.81 -12.43 3.35
C ALA A 271 -15.07 -11.67 2.90
N ALA A 272 -15.45 -11.76 1.63
CA ALA A 272 -16.63 -11.10 1.10
C ALA A 272 -17.92 -11.54 1.82
N ALA A 273 -18.11 -12.85 2.01
CA ALA A 273 -19.28 -13.37 2.72
C ALA A 273 -19.35 -12.85 4.17
N LEU A 274 -18.22 -12.85 4.88
CA LEU A 274 -18.16 -12.34 6.26
C LEU A 274 -18.41 -10.83 6.34
N LEU A 275 -17.84 -10.06 5.41
CA LEU A 275 -18.03 -8.62 5.32
C LEU A 275 -19.50 -8.25 5.04
N TYR A 276 -20.19 -9.03 4.21
CA TYR A 276 -21.63 -8.86 3.98
C TYR A 276 -22.47 -9.23 5.21
N GLU A 277 -22.06 -10.22 6.00
CA GLU A 277 -22.72 -10.50 7.27
C GLU A 277 -22.56 -9.34 8.27
N VAL A 278 -21.36 -8.75 8.36
CA VAL A 278 -21.13 -7.53 9.16
C VAL A 278 -22.05 -6.39 8.70
N MET A 279 -22.13 -6.17 7.39
CA MET A 279 -23.00 -5.15 6.81
C MET A 279 -24.47 -5.43 7.13
N ARG A 280 -24.93 -6.69 7.00
CA ARG A 280 -26.30 -7.12 7.31
C ARG A 280 -26.65 -6.84 8.78
N GLN A 281 -25.80 -7.26 9.71
CA GLN A 281 -26.04 -7.03 11.15
C GLN A 281 -26.09 -5.54 11.49
N ARG A 282 -25.14 -4.76 10.96
CA ARG A 282 -25.09 -3.31 11.18
C ARG A 282 -26.28 -2.57 10.57
N ALA A 283 -26.75 -3.00 9.40
CA ALA A 283 -27.94 -2.43 8.77
C ALA A 283 -29.20 -2.68 9.63
N ILE A 284 -29.37 -3.90 10.15
CA ILE A 284 -30.49 -4.24 11.05
C ILE A 284 -30.42 -3.41 12.35
N ALA A 285 -29.23 -3.30 12.95
CA ALA A 285 -29.05 -2.56 14.20
C ALA A 285 -29.30 -1.05 14.08
N ARG A 286 -29.06 -0.45 12.90
CA ARG A 286 -29.33 0.97 12.63
C ARG A 286 -30.82 1.27 12.40
N GLY A 287 -31.65 0.26 12.16
CA GLY A 287 -33.05 0.42 11.74
C GLY A 287 -33.18 0.91 10.28
N PRO A 288 -34.38 0.92 9.69
CA PRO A 288 -34.60 1.47 8.35
C PRO A 288 -34.29 2.97 8.35
N THR A 289 -33.35 3.37 7.51
CA THR A 289 -33.07 4.78 7.15
C THR A 289 -34.22 5.39 6.38
#